data_AF-A0A521C3I4-F1
#
_entry.id   AF-A0A521C3I4-F1
#
_cell.length_a   1.000
_cell.length_b   1.000
_cell.length_c   1.000
_cell.angle_alpha   90.00
_cell.angle_beta   90.00
_cell.angle_gamma   90.00
#
_symmetry.space_group_name_H-M   'P 1'
#
loop_
_entity.id
_entity.type
_entity.pdbx_description
1 polymer ?
#
loop_
_entity_poly.entity_id
_entity_poly.type
_entity_poly.pdbx_seq_one_letter_code
_entity_poly.pdbx_strand_id
1 'polypeptide(L)'
;MGLPRVIWTYWAQGWDNAPPVAQISRRAWAACNPNWTLTPLDNASLDRFLPADLCQWVRQSPASWAAKSDRLRLELLRRYGGVWVDATTLPNQPLDLWLPEVLGAGFFAFWQPGAGRPIASWFLVSEPQGEVISEWSRRCDAYWSDRAQADNYFWVHTLFGDMLSENGDISAICARMPKIGAANNLHFGPDSDRLSVQPTQQDIADLIVPPVPVTKLSHKQQDTGGQGALFHRLLARANRYPAIYRTAPDQQTRKRILLTWYGSEAGHGTLGDQRSAEAAATALVAAGHDVVVSSSVALDIPGVPLQDWRTVSPDAIDGLVFVCGPILAQHEVLTPIIAKFRNIPKCGCGVSILAPDNPRHWQPFDYLIAREGGPVRFGDIAALAPQRRPRTEPRNRLRIGLCLRGAQIEYGAQNALAQETETLGRAIIQKIAGDRDYEIVEIETHLVRSGLGADGIERQLVDCDILITSRFHGAIFAILHEIPCVVLDQIRGGGKLTALLGDIPGLSILGTDQATISQVSDVIGLLNQQTAADRRCLRMGAETAARRSLGFLRGWVNGL
;
A
#
# COMPACT_ATOMS: atom_id res chain seq x y z
N MET A 1 -10.37 3.11 -10.04
CA MET A 1 -10.10 2.22 -8.89
C MET A 1 -8.60 2.14 -8.68
N GLY A 2 -8.14 2.17 -7.43
CA GLY A 2 -6.73 2.20 -7.07
C GLY A 2 -6.07 0.82 -6.95
N LEU A 3 -6.72 -0.25 -7.40
CA LEU A 3 -6.19 -1.62 -7.33
C LEU A 3 -4.96 -1.77 -8.25
N PRO A 4 -3.79 -2.15 -7.71
CA PRO A 4 -2.63 -2.47 -8.53
C PRO A 4 -2.90 -3.67 -9.43
N ARG A 5 -2.56 -3.56 -10.72
CA ARG A 5 -2.78 -4.60 -11.75
C ARG A 5 -1.72 -5.70 -11.68
N VAL A 6 -1.64 -6.38 -10.54
CA VAL A 6 -0.70 -7.47 -10.28
C VAL A 6 -1.43 -8.74 -9.85
N ILE A 7 -0.98 -9.88 -10.38
CA ILE A 7 -1.48 -11.22 -10.03
C ILE A 7 -0.34 -11.99 -9.38
N TRP A 8 -0.52 -12.38 -8.13
CA TRP A 8 0.42 -13.18 -7.34
C TRP A 8 0.05 -14.65 -7.39
N THR A 9 1.04 -15.50 -7.61
CA THR A 9 0.88 -16.95 -7.50
C THR A 9 2.19 -17.58 -7.04
N TYR A 10 2.13 -18.70 -6.32
CA TYR A 10 3.31 -19.26 -5.65
C TYR A 10 3.41 -20.78 -5.83
N TRP A 11 4.62 -21.25 -6.13
CA TRP A 11 4.98 -22.66 -6.11
C TRP A 11 6.37 -22.84 -5.49
N ALA A 12 6.42 -23.38 -4.27
CA ALA A 12 7.63 -23.39 -3.44
C ALA A 12 8.85 -24.04 -4.12
N GLN A 13 8.63 -25.11 -4.88
CA GLN A 13 9.66 -25.95 -5.49
C GLN A 13 10.20 -25.41 -6.83
N GLY A 14 9.76 -24.22 -7.25
CA GLY A 14 10.11 -23.64 -8.54
C GLY A 14 9.15 -24.06 -9.66
N TRP A 15 8.88 -23.13 -10.57
CA TRP A 15 7.84 -23.32 -11.59
C TRP A 15 8.18 -24.34 -12.69
N ASP A 16 9.47 -24.59 -12.94
CA ASP A 16 9.91 -25.60 -13.90
C ASP A 16 9.59 -27.02 -13.41
N ASN A 17 9.54 -27.22 -12.08
CA ASN A 17 9.18 -28.48 -11.43
C ASN A 17 7.70 -28.56 -11.03
N ALA A 18 6.91 -27.52 -11.32
CA ALA A 18 5.50 -27.51 -10.96
C ALA A 18 4.72 -28.55 -11.76
N PRO A 19 3.66 -29.16 -11.20
CA PRO A 19 2.85 -30.13 -11.94
C PRO A 19 2.18 -29.49 -13.15
N PRO A 20 1.82 -30.26 -14.20
CA PRO A 20 1.25 -29.73 -15.44
C PRO A 20 0.06 -28.79 -15.23
N VAL A 21 -0.84 -29.11 -14.30
CA VAL A 21 -1.98 -28.24 -13.95
C VAL A 21 -1.52 -26.85 -13.51
N ALA A 22 -0.46 -26.75 -12.71
CA ALA A 22 0.04 -25.48 -12.22
C ALA A 22 0.73 -24.68 -13.34
N GLN A 23 1.54 -25.34 -14.15
CA GLN A 23 2.19 -24.69 -15.30
C GLN A 23 1.16 -24.16 -16.33
N ILE A 24 0.08 -24.91 -16.56
CA ILE A 24 -1.03 -24.49 -17.42
C ILE A 24 -1.81 -23.34 -16.79
N SER A 25 -2.14 -23.42 -15.50
CA SER A 25 -2.77 -22.34 -14.74
C SER A 25 -2.00 -21.02 -14.85
N ARG A 26 -0.68 -21.05 -14.64
CA ARG A 26 0.18 -19.86 -14.79
C ARG A 26 0.05 -19.25 -16.19
N ARG A 27 0.18 -20.06 -17.24
CA ARG A 27 0.08 -19.58 -18.63
C ARG A 27 -1.32 -19.05 -18.96
N ALA A 28 -2.37 -19.69 -18.46
CA ALA A 28 -3.74 -19.27 -18.67
C ALA A 28 -4.04 -17.92 -18.00
N TRP A 29 -3.59 -17.72 -16.76
CA TRP A 29 -3.73 -16.43 -16.06
C TRP A 29 -3.02 -15.29 -16.82
N ALA A 30 -1.79 -15.51 -17.28
CA ALA A 30 -1.06 -14.52 -18.08
C ALA A 30 -1.78 -14.20 -19.40
N ALA A 31 -2.23 -15.22 -20.13
CA ALA A 31 -2.88 -15.04 -21.42
C ALA A 31 -4.27 -14.39 -21.31
N CYS A 32 -5.04 -14.74 -20.27
CA CYS A 32 -6.38 -14.19 -20.04
C CYS A 32 -6.36 -12.72 -19.58
N ASN A 33 -5.26 -12.28 -18.97
CA ASN A 33 -5.16 -10.97 -18.33
C ASN A 33 -3.94 -10.19 -18.85
N PRO A 34 -3.91 -9.86 -20.15
CA PRO A 34 -2.69 -9.30 -20.75
C PRO A 34 -2.35 -7.89 -20.24
N ASN A 35 -3.33 -7.16 -19.70
CA ASN A 35 -3.12 -5.86 -19.06
C ASN A 35 -2.71 -5.95 -17.57
N TRP A 36 -2.38 -7.15 -17.08
CA TRP A 36 -2.00 -7.41 -15.71
C TRP A 36 -0.59 -8.01 -15.65
N THR A 37 0.18 -7.62 -14.65
CA THR A 37 1.49 -8.23 -14.38
C THR A 37 1.30 -9.52 -13.58
N LEU A 38 1.53 -10.68 -14.20
CA LEU A 38 1.59 -11.95 -13.47
C LEU A 38 2.98 -12.12 -12.85
N THR A 39 3.03 -12.24 -11.52
CA THR A 39 4.25 -12.45 -10.74
C THR A 39 4.25 -13.85 -10.13
N PRO A 40 4.81 -14.85 -10.84
CA PRO A 40 4.99 -16.19 -10.30
C PRO A 40 6.17 -16.19 -9.32
N LEU A 41 5.90 -16.66 -8.10
CA LEU A 41 6.85 -16.74 -7.01
C LEU A 41 7.24 -18.20 -6.72
N ASP A 42 8.45 -18.38 -6.23
CA ASP A 42 9.01 -19.58 -5.62
C ASP A 42 9.97 -19.18 -4.47
N ASN A 43 10.53 -20.17 -3.77
CA ASN A 43 11.44 -19.93 -2.65
C ASN A 43 12.69 -19.08 -2.98
N ALA A 44 13.14 -19.06 -4.24
CA ALA A 44 14.31 -18.28 -4.66
C ALA A 44 13.96 -16.81 -4.91
N SER A 45 12.72 -16.54 -5.31
CA SER A 45 12.24 -15.20 -5.64
C SER A 45 11.64 -14.40 -4.47
N LEU A 46 11.42 -15.01 -3.29
CA LEU A 46 10.70 -14.37 -2.17
C LEU A 46 11.34 -13.06 -1.71
N ASP A 47 12.67 -13.00 -1.64
CA ASP A 47 13.41 -11.83 -1.15
C ASP A 47 13.18 -10.58 -2.01
N ARG A 48 12.69 -10.76 -3.25
CA ARG A 48 12.34 -9.64 -4.13
C ARG A 48 11.13 -8.85 -3.63
N PHE A 49 10.25 -9.50 -2.86
CA PHE A 49 8.94 -8.92 -2.53
C PHE A 49 8.63 -8.92 -1.04
N LEU A 50 9.31 -9.74 -0.23
CA LEU A 50 8.92 -9.99 1.15
C LEU A 50 10.04 -9.75 2.16
N PRO A 51 9.70 -9.30 3.38
CA PRO A 51 10.67 -9.07 4.45
C PRO A 51 11.57 -10.28 4.71
N ALA A 52 12.83 -10.01 5.08
CA ALA A 52 13.84 -11.04 5.26
C ALA A 52 13.48 -12.07 6.34
N ASP A 53 12.85 -11.64 7.43
CA ASP A 53 12.36 -12.49 8.51
C ASP A 53 11.25 -13.43 8.05
N LEU A 54 10.30 -12.93 7.23
CA LEU A 54 9.27 -13.77 6.62
C LEU A 54 9.88 -14.77 5.63
N CYS A 55 10.80 -14.33 4.76
CA CYS A 55 11.51 -15.22 3.83
C CYS A 55 12.26 -16.33 4.58
N GLN A 56 12.96 -15.96 5.66
CA GLN A 56 13.64 -16.91 6.53
C GLN A 56 12.65 -17.90 7.15
N TRP A 57 11.55 -17.41 7.71
CA TRP A 57 10.52 -18.26 8.30
C TRP A 57 9.93 -19.23 7.28
N VAL A 58 9.62 -18.78 6.05
CA VAL A 58 9.10 -19.66 4.99
C VAL A 58 10.10 -20.76 4.62
N ARG A 59 11.38 -20.45 4.57
CA ARG A 59 12.44 -21.42 4.22
C ARG A 59 12.72 -22.42 5.35
N GLN A 60 12.68 -21.97 6.60
CA GLN A 60 13.17 -22.75 7.75
C GLN A 60 12.06 -23.38 8.60
N SER A 61 10.86 -22.80 8.63
CA SER A 61 9.76 -23.27 9.47
C SER A 61 9.31 -24.69 9.08
N PRO A 62 8.97 -25.57 10.05
CA PRO A 62 8.38 -26.88 9.77
C PRO A 62 6.90 -26.81 9.37
N ALA A 63 6.29 -25.61 9.35
CA ALA A 63 4.91 -25.43 8.91
C ALA A 63 4.68 -25.99 7.49
N SER A 64 3.46 -26.46 7.24
CA SER A 64 3.10 -27.03 5.94
C SER A 64 3.23 -25.99 4.81
N TRP A 65 3.43 -26.46 3.57
CA TRP A 65 3.45 -25.58 2.40
C TRP A 65 2.16 -24.76 2.25
N ALA A 66 1.01 -25.31 2.66
CA ALA A 66 -0.26 -24.60 2.67
C ALA A 66 -0.22 -23.41 3.65
N ALA A 67 0.22 -23.64 4.89
CA ALA A 67 0.36 -22.59 5.90
C ALA A 67 1.37 -21.50 5.48
N LYS A 68 2.49 -21.91 4.87
CA LYS A 68 3.47 -20.96 4.30
C LYS A 68 2.84 -20.10 3.21
N SER A 69 2.13 -20.72 2.27
CA SER A 69 1.42 -20.03 1.19
C SER A 69 0.30 -19.10 1.68
N ASP A 70 -0.37 -19.47 2.78
CA ASP A 70 -1.37 -18.63 3.45
C ASP A 70 -0.74 -17.37 4.05
N ARG A 71 0.43 -17.48 4.71
CA ARG A 71 1.13 -16.29 5.22
C ARG A 71 1.66 -15.40 4.09
N LEU A 72 2.25 -16.01 3.05
CA LEU A 72 2.76 -15.30 1.87
C LEU A 72 1.69 -14.46 1.18
N ARG A 73 0.49 -15.03 0.95
CA ARG A 73 -0.57 -14.31 0.23
C ARG A 73 -1.10 -13.10 0.98
N LEU A 74 -1.24 -13.22 2.31
CA LEU A 74 -1.72 -12.12 3.14
C LEU A 74 -0.72 -10.96 3.10
N GLU A 75 0.57 -11.25 3.24
CA GLU A 75 1.60 -10.21 3.24
C GLU A 75 1.77 -9.55 1.86
N LEU A 76 1.74 -10.33 0.76
CA LEU A 76 1.80 -9.77 -0.59
C LEU A 76 0.62 -8.84 -0.87
N LEU A 77 -0.60 -9.26 -0.54
CA LEU A 77 -1.79 -8.44 -0.74
C LEU A 77 -1.84 -7.23 0.19
N ARG A 78 -1.38 -7.36 1.44
CA ARG A 78 -1.26 -6.21 2.34
C ARG A 78 -0.28 -5.19 1.78
N ARG A 79 0.90 -5.63 1.34
CA ARG A 79 1.98 -4.74 0.89
C ARG A 79 1.72 -4.13 -0.48
N TYR A 80 1.31 -4.95 -1.45
CA TYR A 80 1.21 -4.56 -2.85
C TYR A 80 -0.23 -4.53 -3.39
N GLY A 81 -1.18 -5.13 -2.68
CA GLY A 81 -2.52 -5.39 -3.19
C GLY A 81 -2.52 -6.27 -4.44
N GLY A 82 -3.57 -6.10 -5.24
CA GLY A 82 -3.77 -6.89 -6.45
C GLY A 82 -4.56 -8.17 -6.16
N VAL A 83 -4.25 -9.23 -6.91
CA VAL A 83 -4.99 -10.50 -6.88
C VAL A 83 -4.05 -11.63 -6.51
N TRP A 84 -4.38 -12.40 -5.48
CA TRP A 84 -3.77 -13.71 -5.24
C TRP A 84 -4.57 -14.78 -5.97
N VAL A 85 -3.87 -15.68 -6.67
CA VAL A 85 -4.44 -16.88 -7.25
C VAL A 85 -3.61 -18.11 -6.85
N ASP A 86 -4.26 -19.11 -6.26
CA ASP A 86 -3.62 -20.40 -6.02
C ASP A 86 -3.11 -20.97 -7.34
N ALA A 87 -1.94 -21.63 -7.29
CA ALA A 87 -1.25 -22.18 -8.47
C ALA A 87 -2.09 -23.18 -9.29
N THR A 88 -3.21 -23.66 -8.76
CA THR A 88 -4.12 -24.63 -9.39
C THR A 88 -5.50 -24.04 -9.67
N THR A 89 -5.56 -22.76 -10.04
CA THR A 89 -6.78 -22.08 -10.48
C THR A 89 -6.73 -21.78 -11.98
N LEU A 90 -7.87 -21.79 -12.66
CA LEU A 90 -7.98 -21.40 -14.06
C LEU A 90 -8.91 -20.18 -14.18
N PRO A 91 -8.52 -19.14 -14.93
CA PRO A 91 -9.41 -18.02 -15.19
C PRO A 91 -10.49 -18.45 -16.18
N ASN A 92 -11.76 -18.20 -15.88
CA ASN A 92 -12.85 -18.37 -16.84
C ASN A 92 -13.12 -17.09 -17.64
N GLN A 93 -12.80 -15.93 -17.06
CA GLN A 93 -12.97 -14.61 -17.67
C GLN A 93 -11.79 -13.68 -17.27
N PRO A 94 -11.41 -12.70 -18.11
CA PRO A 94 -10.45 -11.66 -17.74
C PRO A 94 -10.92 -10.89 -16.51
N LEU A 95 -10.00 -10.56 -15.60
CA LEU A 95 -10.25 -9.81 -14.37
C LEU A 95 -10.93 -8.46 -14.66
N ASP A 96 -10.51 -7.79 -15.73
CA ASP A 96 -11.07 -6.48 -16.13
C ASP A 96 -12.59 -6.53 -16.43
N LEU A 97 -13.16 -7.71 -16.71
CA LEU A 97 -14.59 -7.86 -17.03
C LEU A 97 -15.51 -8.00 -15.83
N TRP A 98 -15.01 -8.52 -14.70
CA TRP A 98 -15.88 -8.88 -13.57
C TRP A 98 -15.38 -8.34 -12.22
N LEU A 99 -14.08 -8.09 -12.09
CA LEU A 99 -13.51 -7.60 -10.84
C LEU A 99 -14.04 -6.22 -10.42
N PRO A 100 -14.25 -5.25 -11.34
CA PRO A 100 -14.82 -3.95 -10.98
C PRO A 100 -16.21 -4.04 -10.32
N GLU A 101 -17.00 -5.06 -10.65
CA GLU A 101 -18.36 -5.24 -10.12
C GLU A 101 -18.35 -5.76 -8.69
N VAL A 102 -17.29 -6.46 -8.28
CA VAL A 102 -17.20 -7.10 -6.96
C VAL A 102 -16.28 -6.40 -5.96
N LEU A 103 -15.43 -5.49 -6.44
CA LEU A 103 -14.42 -4.82 -5.62
C LEU A 103 -14.92 -3.51 -4.97
N GLY A 104 -16.23 -3.25 -4.95
CA GLY A 104 -16.79 -2.00 -4.42
C GLY A 104 -16.35 -1.65 -2.98
N ALA A 105 -15.96 -2.65 -2.19
CA ALA A 105 -15.49 -2.48 -0.81
C ALA A 105 -13.96 -2.60 -0.63
N GLY A 106 -13.18 -2.63 -1.72
CA GLY A 106 -11.71 -2.71 -1.69
C GLY A 106 -11.12 -4.08 -1.34
N PHE A 107 -11.98 -5.08 -1.08
CA PHE A 107 -11.60 -6.46 -0.80
C PHE A 107 -12.61 -7.43 -1.44
N PHE A 108 -12.12 -8.55 -1.97
CA PHE A 108 -12.96 -9.62 -2.50
C PHE A 108 -12.38 -11.01 -2.20
N ALA A 109 -13.27 -11.95 -1.87
CA ALA A 109 -13.00 -13.38 -1.77
C ALA A 109 -14.27 -14.17 -2.10
N PHE A 110 -14.13 -15.37 -2.67
CA PHE A 110 -15.29 -16.24 -2.86
C PHE A 110 -15.85 -16.71 -1.51
N TRP A 111 -17.18 -16.83 -1.40
CA TRP A 111 -17.90 -17.05 -0.14
C TRP A 111 -18.14 -18.53 0.15
N GLN A 112 -18.02 -18.94 1.42
CA GLN A 112 -18.39 -20.26 1.92
C GLN A 112 -17.88 -21.47 1.10
N PRO A 113 -16.56 -21.76 1.09
CA PRO A 113 -16.01 -22.97 0.48
C PRO A 113 -16.41 -24.26 1.21
N GLY A 114 -17.02 -24.16 2.39
CA GLY A 114 -17.67 -25.24 3.13
C GLY A 114 -17.97 -24.82 4.58
N ALA A 115 -18.49 -25.76 5.37
CA ALA A 115 -18.92 -25.49 6.75
C ALA A 115 -17.81 -24.82 7.60
N GLY A 116 -18.20 -23.82 8.39
CA GLY A 116 -17.30 -23.10 9.30
C GLY A 116 -16.24 -22.19 8.63
N ARG A 117 -16.26 -22.03 7.31
CA ARG A 117 -15.29 -21.21 6.57
C ARG A 117 -16.03 -20.07 5.86
N PRO A 118 -15.95 -18.82 6.34
CA PRO A 118 -16.70 -17.71 5.76
C PRO A 118 -16.33 -17.42 4.30
N ILE A 119 -15.04 -17.55 3.96
CA ILE A 119 -14.50 -17.25 2.64
C ILE A 119 -13.49 -18.30 2.18
N ALA A 120 -13.18 -18.30 0.90
CA ALA A 120 -12.09 -19.05 0.30
C ALA A 120 -10.81 -18.21 0.28
N SER A 121 -9.69 -18.83 0.65
CA SER A 121 -8.38 -18.18 0.61
C SER A 121 -7.59 -18.46 -0.69
N TRP A 122 -8.11 -19.31 -1.59
CA TRP A 122 -7.44 -19.69 -2.85
C TRP A 122 -7.54 -18.65 -3.96
N PHE A 123 -8.39 -17.63 -3.78
CA PHE A 123 -8.48 -16.44 -4.63
C PHE A 123 -8.86 -15.27 -3.74
N LEU A 124 -7.99 -14.28 -3.65
CA LEU A 124 -8.18 -13.10 -2.80
C LEU A 124 -7.83 -11.86 -3.60
N VAL A 125 -8.58 -10.79 -3.40
CA VAL A 125 -8.27 -9.48 -3.97
C VAL A 125 -8.28 -8.47 -2.84
N SER A 126 -7.27 -7.63 -2.81
CA SER A 126 -7.26 -6.49 -1.90
C SER A 126 -6.60 -5.29 -2.53
N GLU A 127 -7.12 -4.13 -2.21
CA GLU A 127 -6.34 -2.91 -2.27
C GLU A 127 -5.13 -2.99 -1.31
N PRO A 128 -3.95 -2.43 -1.67
CA PRO A 128 -2.80 -2.38 -0.76
C PRO A 128 -3.20 -1.64 0.52
N GLN A 129 -2.74 -2.15 1.66
CA GLN A 129 -3.07 -1.68 3.01
C GLN A 129 -4.58 -1.66 3.33
N GLY A 130 -5.42 -2.37 2.56
CA GLY A 130 -6.85 -2.47 2.83
C GLY A 130 -7.15 -3.00 4.24
N GLU A 131 -8.23 -2.51 4.86
CA GLU A 131 -8.51 -2.76 6.29
C GLU A 131 -8.62 -4.27 6.62
N VAL A 132 -9.33 -5.02 5.78
CA VAL A 132 -9.53 -6.48 5.95
C VAL A 132 -8.20 -7.24 5.83
N ILE A 133 -7.41 -6.97 4.79
CA ILE A 133 -6.15 -7.70 4.57
C ILE A 133 -5.10 -7.34 5.62
N SER A 134 -5.06 -6.08 6.05
CA SER A 134 -4.14 -5.59 7.06
C SER A 134 -4.39 -6.23 8.42
N GLU A 135 -5.65 -6.27 8.87
CA GLU A 135 -6.00 -6.92 10.15
C GLU A 135 -5.78 -8.43 10.09
N TRP A 136 -6.13 -9.07 8.96
CA TRP A 136 -5.92 -10.51 8.80
C TRP A 136 -4.44 -10.89 8.81
N SER A 137 -3.60 -10.11 8.12
CA SER A 137 -2.14 -10.28 8.16
C SER A 137 -1.58 -10.08 9.56
N ARG A 138 -2.07 -9.07 10.30
CA ARG A 138 -1.65 -8.82 11.69
C ARG A 138 -1.98 -10.00 12.61
N ARG A 139 -3.21 -10.53 12.52
CA ARG A 139 -3.60 -11.73 13.28
C ARG A 139 -2.77 -12.94 12.87
N CYS A 140 -2.43 -13.07 11.59
CA CYS A 140 -1.53 -14.10 11.10
C CYS A 140 -0.13 -13.99 11.72
N ASP A 141 0.48 -12.81 11.77
CA ASP A 141 1.80 -12.64 12.40
C ASP A 141 1.76 -12.92 13.90
N ALA A 142 0.72 -12.45 14.60
CA ALA A 142 0.50 -12.78 16.00
C ALA A 142 0.31 -14.30 16.22
N TYR A 143 -0.44 -14.96 15.33
CA TYR A 143 -0.64 -16.40 15.35
C TYR A 143 0.69 -17.15 15.22
N TRP A 144 1.56 -16.77 14.28
CA TRP A 144 2.81 -17.48 14.06
C TRP A 144 3.98 -17.09 14.97
N SER A 145 3.85 -16.00 15.74
CA SER A 145 4.93 -15.47 16.59
C SER A 145 5.60 -16.52 17.49
N ASP A 146 4.80 -17.36 18.16
CA ASP A 146 5.29 -18.39 19.09
C ASP A 146 4.87 -19.82 18.65
N ARG A 147 4.62 -20.05 17.34
CA ARG A 147 4.11 -21.33 16.83
C ARG A 147 5.01 -21.95 15.76
N ALA A 148 5.26 -23.26 15.91
CA ALA A 148 5.94 -24.07 14.89
C ALA A 148 4.95 -24.75 13.92
N GLN A 149 3.71 -25.01 14.36
CA GLN A 149 2.67 -25.68 13.59
C GLN A 149 1.33 -24.96 13.75
N ALA A 150 0.44 -25.15 12.78
CA ALA A 150 -0.92 -24.66 12.87
C ALA A 150 -1.79 -25.63 13.69
N ASP A 151 -2.76 -25.09 14.43
CA ASP A 151 -3.73 -25.86 15.23
C ASP A 151 -4.60 -26.77 14.35
N ASN A 152 -4.90 -26.32 13.14
CA ASN A 152 -5.61 -27.11 12.13
C ASN A 152 -5.30 -26.61 10.70
N TYR A 153 -5.67 -27.41 9.70
CA TYR A 153 -5.44 -27.07 8.28
C TYR A 153 -6.11 -25.76 7.84
N PHE A 154 -7.23 -25.37 8.46
CA PHE A 154 -8.01 -24.18 8.12
C PHE A 154 -7.75 -22.99 9.07
N TRP A 155 -6.66 -23.00 9.85
CA TRP A 155 -6.30 -21.93 10.82
C TRP A 155 -6.50 -20.50 10.27
N VAL A 156 -6.11 -20.27 9.00
CA VAL A 156 -6.21 -18.95 8.37
C VAL A 156 -7.67 -18.50 8.20
N HIS A 157 -8.59 -19.43 7.97
CA HIS A 157 -10.03 -19.17 7.87
C HIS A 157 -10.66 -18.96 9.25
N THR A 158 -10.16 -19.65 10.28
CA THR A 158 -10.56 -19.41 11.68
C THR A 158 -10.24 -17.96 12.06
N LEU A 159 -9.01 -17.50 11.81
CA LEU A 159 -8.63 -16.11 12.07
C LEU A 159 -9.54 -15.09 11.36
N PHE A 160 -9.95 -15.39 10.13
CA PHE A 160 -10.89 -14.54 9.40
C PHE A 160 -12.30 -14.56 10.02
N GLY A 161 -12.76 -15.73 10.47
CA GLY A 161 -14.02 -15.88 11.18
C GLY A 161 -14.05 -15.07 12.49
N ASP A 162 -12.99 -15.18 13.29
CA ASP A 162 -12.84 -14.43 14.54
C ASP A 162 -12.86 -12.91 14.29
N MET A 163 -12.12 -12.47 13.26
CA MET A 163 -12.10 -11.08 12.83
C MET A 163 -13.49 -10.57 12.42
N LEU A 164 -14.27 -11.36 11.70
CA LEU A 164 -15.65 -11.01 11.34
C LEU A 164 -16.58 -10.89 12.55
N SER A 165 -16.39 -11.73 13.58
CA SER A 165 -17.22 -11.68 14.79
C SER A 165 -16.84 -10.55 15.75
N GLU A 166 -15.57 -10.16 15.78
CA GLU A 166 -15.03 -9.21 16.76
C GLU A 166 -14.93 -7.77 16.24
N ASN A 167 -14.81 -7.58 14.92
CA ASN A 167 -14.61 -6.26 14.32
C ASN A 167 -15.81 -5.86 13.43
N GLY A 168 -16.65 -4.96 13.96
CA GLY A 168 -17.86 -4.48 13.28
C GLY A 168 -17.59 -3.77 11.96
N ASP A 169 -16.44 -3.12 11.80
CA ASP A 169 -16.07 -2.42 10.57
C ASP A 169 -15.71 -3.40 9.45
N ILE A 170 -14.90 -4.41 9.79
CA ILE A 170 -14.55 -5.49 8.87
C ILE A 170 -15.79 -6.30 8.50
N SER A 171 -16.66 -6.55 9.46
CA SER A 171 -17.97 -7.17 9.22
C SER A 171 -18.80 -6.36 8.23
N ALA A 172 -18.88 -5.03 8.40
CA ALA A 172 -19.59 -4.14 7.49
C ALA A 172 -18.98 -4.09 6.07
N ILE A 173 -17.64 -4.07 5.96
CA ILE A 173 -16.95 -4.17 4.66
C ILE A 173 -17.32 -5.49 3.97
N CYS A 174 -17.20 -6.60 4.70
CA CYS A 174 -17.50 -7.92 4.16
C CYS A 174 -18.99 -8.10 3.85
N ALA A 175 -19.91 -7.47 4.59
CA ALA A 175 -21.34 -7.51 4.30
C ALA A 175 -21.69 -6.87 2.94
N ARG A 176 -20.96 -5.81 2.55
CA ARG A 176 -21.12 -5.14 1.24
C ARG A 176 -20.45 -5.88 0.08
N MET A 177 -19.51 -6.78 0.37
CA MET A 177 -18.85 -7.61 -0.65
C MET A 177 -19.85 -8.59 -1.28
N PRO A 178 -19.97 -8.65 -2.62
CA PRO A 178 -20.82 -9.64 -3.29
C PRO A 178 -20.48 -11.08 -2.90
N LYS A 179 -21.52 -11.90 -2.68
CA LYS A 179 -21.41 -13.26 -2.14
C LYS A 179 -21.42 -14.31 -3.25
N ILE A 180 -20.34 -14.35 -4.05
CA ILE A 180 -20.16 -15.40 -5.06
C ILE A 180 -19.67 -16.68 -4.39
N GLY A 181 -20.44 -17.77 -4.49
CA GLY A 181 -20.14 -19.03 -3.81
C GLY A 181 -18.86 -19.72 -4.31
N ALA A 182 -17.98 -20.08 -3.38
CA ALA A 182 -16.81 -20.91 -3.63
C ALA A 182 -17.19 -22.39 -3.81
N ALA A 183 -18.27 -22.87 -3.18
CA ALA A 183 -18.81 -24.20 -3.40
C ALA A 183 -19.72 -24.17 -4.64
N ASN A 184 -19.19 -24.63 -5.77
CA ASN A 184 -19.89 -24.67 -7.06
C ASN A 184 -19.37 -25.84 -7.93
N ASN A 185 -19.97 -26.06 -9.10
CA ASN A 185 -19.63 -27.18 -9.99
C ASN A 185 -18.21 -27.15 -10.56
N LEU A 186 -17.52 -26.00 -10.48
CA LEU A 186 -16.15 -25.78 -10.93
C LEU A 186 -15.14 -25.64 -9.78
N HIS A 187 -15.52 -26.09 -8.58
CA HIS A 187 -14.62 -26.22 -7.44
C HIS A 187 -14.32 -27.70 -7.17
N PHE A 188 -13.08 -28.10 -7.46
CA PHE A 188 -12.60 -29.47 -7.32
C PHE A 188 -11.54 -29.57 -6.23
N GLY A 189 -11.91 -30.24 -5.13
CA GLY A 189 -11.01 -30.57 -4.03
C GLY A 189 -10.09 -31.76 -4.33
N PRO A 190 -9.17 -32.09 -3.41
CA PRO A 190 -8.29 -33.26 -3.51
C PRO A 190 -9.04 -34.58 -3.74
N ASP A 191 -10.22 -34.73 -3.13
CA ASP A 191 -10.99 -35.98 -3.13
C ASP A 191 -12.10 -36.00 -4.21
N SER A 192 -11.95 -35.20 -5.28
CA SER A 192 -12.98 -35.07 -6.30
C SER A 192 -12.86 -36.12 -7.41
N ASP A 193 -13.61 -37.22 -7.30
CA ASP A 193 -13.63 -38.28 -8.34
C ASP A 193 -14.14 -37.79 -9.71
N ARG A 194 -14.85 -36.65 -9.75
CA ARG A 194 -15.38 -36.03 -10.97
C ARG A 194 -14.31 -35.64 -11.99
N LEU A 195 -13.08 -35.36 -11.56
CA LEU A 195 -12.02 -34.92 -12.47
C LEU A 195 -11.47 -36.07 -13.33
N SER A 196 -11.53 -37.30 -12.84
CA SER A 196 -10.93 -38.49 -13.47
C SER A 196 -11.89 -39.23 -14.42
N VAL A 197 -13.16 -38.81 -14.45
CA VAL A 197 -14.21 -39.42 -15.28
C VAL A 197 -14.57 -38.55 -16.49
N GLN A 198 -15.32 -39.13 -17.44
CA GLN A 198 -15.86 -38.38 -18.59
C GLN A 198 -16.80 -37.28 -18.10
N PRO A 199 -16.77 -36.07 -18.71
CA PRO A 199 -17.63 -34.97 -18.32
C PRO A 199 -19.11 -35.33 -18.54
N THR A 200 -19.95 -34.96 -17.58
CA THR A 200 -21.41 -34.98 -17.75
C THR A 200 -21.87 -33.91 -18.74
N GLN A 201 -23.13 -33.95 -19.15
CA GLN A 201 -23.72 -32.89 -19.98
C GLN A 201 -23.65 -31.52 -19.29
N GLN A 202 -23.82 -31.48 -17.96
CA GLN A 202 -23.68 -30.25 -17.18
C GLN A 202 -22.23 -29.76 -17.17
N ASP A 203 -21.25 -30.65 -17.02
CA ASP A 203 -19.83 -30.26 -17.08
C ASP A 203 -19.47 -29.66 -18.44
N ILE A 204 -20.02 -30.22 -19.54
CA ILE A 204 -19.83 -29.67 -20.89
C ILE A 204 -20.46 -28.28 -21.00
N ALA A 205 -21.67 -28.08 -20.46
CA ALA A 205 -22.32 -26.77 -20.44
C ALA A 205 -21.48 -25.75 -19.65
N ASP A 206 -21.01 -26.10 -18.45
CA ASP A 206 -20.18 -25.25 -17.60
C ASP A 206 -18.79 -24.96 -18.23
N LEU A 207 -18.28 -25.84 -19.09
CA LEU A 207 -17.07 -25.60 -19.88
C LEU A 207 -17.27 -24.56 -20.99
N ILE A 208 -18.46 -24.47 -21.57
CA ILE A 208 -18.81 -23.52 -22.63
C ILE A 208 -19.18 -22.17 -22.03
N VAL A 209 -20.03 -22.16 -21.02
CA VAL A 209 -20.50 -20.97 -20.30
C VAL A 209 -20.26 -21.19 -18.80
N PRO A 210 -19.09 -20.78 -18.28
CA PRO A 210 -18.77 -20.99 -16.88
C PRO A 210 -19.70 -20.20 -15.96
N PRO A 211 -20.30 -20.83 -14.94
CA PRO A 211 -21.17 -20.14 -13.98
C PRO A 211 -20.41 -19.24 -13.01
N VAL A 212 -19.07 -19.36 -12.95
CA VAL A 212 -18.19 -18.58 -12.07
C VAL A 212 -16.93 -18.15 -12.81
N PRO A 213 -16.33 -16.99 -12.44
CA PRO A 213 -15.21 -16.44 -13.19
C PRO A 213 -13.87 -17.15 -12.96
N VAL A 214 -13.80 -18.08 -11.99
CA VAL A 214 -12.59 -18.84 -11.68
C VAL A 214 -12.95 -20.29 -11.39
N THR A 215 -12.20 -21.23 -11.98
CA THR A 215 -12.24 -22.66 -11.66
C THR A 215 -11.13 -23.00 -10.69
N LYS A 216 -11.43 -23.75 -9.61
CA LYS A 216 -10.42 -24.25 -8.66
C LYS A 216 -10.20 -25.74 -8.89
N LEU A 217 -8.94 -26.12 -9.15
CA LEU A 217 -8.49 -27.51 -9.29
C LEU A 217 -7.63 -27.94 -8.09
N SER A 218 -7.20 -29.19 -8.09
CA SER A 218 -6.22 -29.72 -7.14
C SER A 218 -5.08 -30.42 -7.89
N HIS A 219 -3.85 -30.31 -7.39
CA HIS A 219 -2.72 -31.11 -7.85
C HIS A 219 -2.52 -32.38 -7.01
N LYS A 220 -3.31 -32.57 -5.95
CA LYS A 220 -3.18 -33.70 -5.01
C LYS A 220 -3.93 -34.95 -5.49
N GLN A 221 -4.59 -34.88 -6.64
CA GLN A 221 -5.28 -36.02 -7.22
C GLN A 221 -4.28 -37.05 -7.73
N GLN A 222 -4.47 -38.31 -7.32
CA GLN A 222 -3.60 -39.41 -7.71
C GLN A 222 -3.96 -39.97 -9.09
N ASP A 223 -5.24 -39.90 -9.47
CA ASP A 223 -5.73 -40.32 -10.78
C ASP A 223 -6.38 -39.12 -11.50
N THR A 224 -5.94 -38.84 -12.73
CA THR A 224 -6.48 -37.76 -13.58
C THR A 224 -7.30 -38.30 -14.75
N GLY A 225 -7.49 -39.62 -14.81
CA GLY A 225 -8.19 -40.30 -15.90
C GLY A 225 -7.44 -40.25 -17.23
N GLY A 226 -8.05 -40.85 -18.26
CA GLY A 226 -7.58 -40.77 -19.65
C GLY A 226 -7.89 -39.42 -20.32
N GLN A 227 -7.39 -39.18 -21.53
CA GLN A 227 -7.50 -37.89 -22.25
C GLN A 227 -8.92 -37.32 -22.40
N GLY A 228 -9.96 -38.16 -22.32
CA GLY A 228 -11.36 -37.72 -22.40
C GLY A 228 -11.92 -37.18 -21.08
N ALA A 229 -11.23 -37.40 -19.96
CA ALA A 229 -11.68 -37.01 -18.63
C ALA A 229 -11.82 -35.50 -18.48
N LEU A 230 -12.67 -35.08 -17.55
CA LEU A 230 -12.98 -33.68 -17.29
C LEU A 230 -11.71 -32.85 -17.00
N PHE A 231 -10.76 -33.41 -16.25
CA PHE A 231 -9.47 -32.77 -15.97
C PHE A 231 -8.73 -32.33 -17.24
N HIS A 232 -8.52 -33.24 -18.18
CA HIS A 232 -7.81 -32.96 -19.42
C HIS A 232 -8.57 -31.97 -20.31
N ARG A 233 -9.91 -31.97 -20.28
CA ARG A 233 -10.73 -30.98 -21.00
C ARG A 233 -10.63 -29.58 -20.42
N LEU A 234 -10.61 -29.45 -19.10
CA LEU A 234 -10.39 -28.17 -18.42
C LEU A 234 -9.00 -27.59 -18.78
N LEU A 235 -7.97 -28.44 -18.76
CA LEU A 235 -6.61 -28.03 -19.15
C LEU A 235 -6.50 -27.68 -20.64
N ALA A 236 -7.14 -28.46 -21.52
CA ALA A 236 -7.16 -28.19 -22.96
C ALA A 236 -7.86 -26.85 -23.26
N ARG A 237 -8.94 -26.53 -22.56
CA ARG A 237 -9.61 -25.23 -22.66
C ARG A 237 -8.69 -24.11 -22.20
N ALA A 238 -8.04 -24.25 -21.05
CA ALA A 238 -7.08 -23.28 -20.53
C ALA A 238 -5.90 -23.01 -21.49
N ASN A 239 -5.43 -24.03 -22.20
CA ASN A 239 -4.35 -23.89 -23.20
C ASN A 239 -4.78 -23.13 -24.47
N ARG A 240 -6.08 -22.88 -24.69
CA ARG A 240 -6.58 -22.09 -25.83
C ARG A 240 -6.63 -20.58 -25.56
N TYR A 241 -6.51 -20.14 -24.31
CA TYR A 241 -6.53 -18.72 -23.94
C TYR A 241 -5.50 -17.88 -24.73
N PRO A 242 -4.25 -18.34 -24.95
CA PRO A 242 -3.29 -17.63 -25.78
C PRO A 242 -3.75 -17.38 -27.22
N ALA A 243 -4.72 -18.13 -27.76
CA ALA A 243 -5.28 -17.89 -29.08
C ALA A 243 -6.47 -16.90 -29.04
N ILE A 244 -7.26 -16.94 -27.95
CA ILE A 244 -8.49 -16.13 -27.79
C ILE A 244 -8.15 -14.68 -27.44
N TYR A 245 -7.23 -14.48 -26.50
CA TYR A 245 -6.89 -13.16 -25.95
C TYR A 245 -5.60 -12.58 -26.57
N ARG A 246 -5.21 -13.09 -27.75
CA ARG A 246 -3.96 -12.75 -28.46
C ARG A 246 -3.95 -11.35 -29.10
N THR A 247 -4.81 -10.44 -28.65
CA THR A 247 -4.58 -9.02 -28.86
C THR A 247 -3.48 -8.61 -27.90
N ALA A 248 -2.22 -8.74 -28.32
CA ALA A 248 -1.08 -8.27 -27.55
C ALA A 248 -1.31 -6.80 -27.17
N PRO A 249 -1.33 -6.44 -25.87
CA PRO A 249 -0.77 -5.16 -25.49
C PRO A 249 0.76 -5.30 -25.55
N ASP A 250 1.46 -4.20 -25.77
CA ASP A 250 2.88 -4.11 -25.44
C ASP A 250 3.15 -4.94 -24.19
N GLN A 251 4.05 -5.93 -24.28
CA GLN A 251 4.61 -6.50 -23.06
C GLN A 251 5.12 -5.29 -22.29
N GLN A 252 4.47 -4.97 -21.17
CA GLN A 252 4.81 -3.81 -20.37
C GLN A 252 6.31 -3.89 -20.11
N THR A 253 7.06 -3.03 -20.81
CA THR A 253 8.51 -3.19 -20.86
C THR A 253 9.02 -2.84 -19.48
N ARG A 254 9.68 -3.81 -18.83
CA ARG A 254 10.29 -3.61 -17.53
C ARG A 254 11.26 -2.43 -17.65
N LYS A 255 11.05 -1.41 -16.82
CA LYS A 255 11.85 -0.18 -16.79
C LYS A 255 12.77 -0.19 -15.58
N ARG A 256 13.94 0.41 -15.71
CA ARG A 256 14.95 0.59 -14.67
C ARG A 256 14.82 2.00 -14.13
N ILE A 257 14.30 2.15 -12.93
CA ILE A 257 13.98 3.44 -12.31
C ILE A 257 14.94 3.71 -11.17
N LEU A 258 15.58 4.88 -11.20
CA LEU A 258 16.24 5.44 -10.04
C LEU A 258 15.25 6.30 -9.26
N LEU A 259 14.96 5.92 -8.02
CA LEU A 259 14.16 6.72 -7.10
C LEU A 259 15.07 7.47 -6.14
N THR A 260 14.89 8.78 -6.02
CA THR A 260 15.69 9.69 -5.19
C THR A 260 14.80 10.61 -4.37
N TRP A 261 15.37 11.21 -3.34
CA TRP A 261 14.69 12.07 -2.37
C TRP A 261 15.73 12.84 -1.54
N TYR A 262 15.30 13.68 -0.61
CA TYR A 262 16.25 14.40 0.22
C TYR A 262 17.11 13.50 1.10
N GLY A 263 16.59 12.38 1.59
CA GLY A 263 17.37 11.36 2.32
C GLY A 263 18.31 10.52 1.44
N SER A 264 18.46 10.84 0.15
CA SER A 264 19.59 10.34 -0.65
C SER A 264 20.94 10.86 -0.15
N GLU A 265 20.94 11.95 0.62
CA GLU A 265 22.11 12.47 1.32
C GLU A 265 21.93 12.36 2.85
N ALA A 266 23.02 11.99 3.53
CA ALA A 266 23.03 11.86 4.98
C ALA A 266 22.66 13.19 5.66
N GLY A 267 21.72 13.15 6.60
CA GLY A 267 21.33 14.34 7.36
C GLY A 267 20.18 15.16 6.78
N HIS A 268 19.50 14.72 5.71
CA HIS A 268 18.43 15.52 5.07
C HIS A 268 17.04 14.88 5.08
N GLY A 269 16.90 13.60 5.44
CA GLY A 269 15.62 12.88 5.38
C GLY A 269 14.68 13.15 6.56
N THR A 270 13.38 13.22 6.28
CA THR A 270 12.30 13.18 7.28
C THR A 270 11.45 11.92 7.17
N LEU A 271 10.65 11.63 8.20
CA LEU A 271 9.65 10.54 8.20
C LEU A 271 8.80 10.54 6.93
N GLY A 272 8.26 11.71 6.54
CA GLY A 272 7.38 11.81 5.38
C GLY A 272 8.09 11.56 4.05
N ASP A 273 9.35 11.99 3.92
CA ASP A 273 10.12 11.73 2.71
C ASP A 273 10.45 10.23 2.56
N GLN A 274 10.83 9.58 3.67
CA GLN A 274 11.10 8.14 3.67
C GLN A 274 9.83 7.34 3.31
N ARG A 275 8.69 7.67 3.93
CA ARG A 275 7.40 7.00 3.68
C ARG A 275 6.93 7.22 2.24
N SER A 276 7.16 8.40 1.67
CA SER A 276 6.91 8.65 0.25
C SER A 276 7.79 7.80 -0.67
N ALA A 277 9.08 7.64 -0.34
CA ALA A 277 9.99 6.77 -1.08
C ALA A 277 9.57 5.30 -1.02
N GLU A 278 9.18 4.81 0.16
CA GLU A 278 8.65 3.46 0.35
C GLU A 278 7.38 3.22 -0.45
N ALA A 279 6.44 4.17 -0.45
CA ALA A 279 5.18 4.08 -1.20
C ALA A 279 5.42 4.04 -2.71
N ALA A 280 6.24 4.95 -3.24
CA ALA A 280 6.55 5.00 -4.68
C ALA A 280 7.33 3.77 -5.13
N ALA A 281 8.37 3.35 -4.40
CA ALA A 281 9.13 2.15 -4.74
C ALA A 281 8.25 0.90 -4.72
N THR A 282 7.42 0.73 -3.69
CA THR A 282 6.48 -0.39 -3.56
C THR A 282 5.49 -0.43 -4.74
N ALA A 283 4.96 0.71 -5.15
CA ALA A 283 4.03 0.79 -6.27
C ALA A 283 4.68 0.47 -7.63
N LEU A 284 5.95 0.86 -7.84
CA LEU A 284 6.69 0.59 -9.07
C LEU A 284 7.16 -0.87 -9.14
N VAL A 285 7.59 -1.45 -8.02
CA VAL A 285 7.90 -2.89 -7.92
C VAL A 285 6.66 -3.73 -8.18
N ALA A 286 5.51 -3.36 -7.61
CA ALA A 286 4.23 -4.03 -7.88
C ALA A 286 3.82 -3.99 -9.35
N ALA A 287 4.20 -2.92 -10.06
CA ALA A 287 3.96 -2.75 -11.49
C ALA A 287 4.98 -3.50 -12.37
N GLY A 288 5.93 -4.23 -11.78
CA GLY A 288 6.88 -5.08 -12.49
C GLY A 288 8.19 -4.40 -12.90
N HIS A 289 8.42 -3.14 -12.51
CA HIS A 289 9.63 -2.40 -12.85
C HIS A 289 10.82 -2.77 -11.93
N ASP A 290 12.03 -2.50 -12.43
CA ASP A 290 13.25 -2.52 -11.63
C ASP A 290 13.45 -1.18 -10.97
N VAL A 291 13.50 -1.17 -9.64
CA VAL A 291 13.67 0.05 -8.87
C VAL A 291 14.97 -0.05 -8.11
N VAL A 292 15.78 1.00 -8.21
CA VAL A 292 16.93 1.26 -7.33
C VAL A 292 16.58 2.51 -6.54
N VAL A 293 16.73 2.47 -5.22
CA VAL A 293 16.48 3.65 -4.38
C VAL A 293 17.81 4.24 -3.95
N SER A 294 17.97 5.55 -4.14
CA SER A 294 19.09 6.25 -3.53
C SER A 294 18.75 6.76 -2.15
N SER A 295 19.51 6.31 -1.16
CA SER A 295 19.27 6.62 0.24
C SER A 295 20.52 6.46 1.08
N SER A 296 20.75 7.39 2.00
CA SER A 296 21.73 7.26 3.08
C SER A 296 21.17 6.56 4.32
N VAL A 297 19.86 6.28 4.34
CA VAL A 297 19.18 5.58 5.43
C VAL A 297 18.56 4.28 4.93
N ALA A 298 18.40 3.30 5.82
CA ALA A 298 17.72 2.06 5.48
C ALA A 298 16.23 2.33 5.19
N LEU A 299 15.70 1.74 4.11
CA LEU A 299 14.28 1.71 3.81
C LEU A 299 13.77 0.27 3.89
N ASP A 300 12.52 0.12 4.28
CA ASP A 300 11.87 -1.20 4.29
C ASP A 300 11.17 -1.48 2.97
N ILE A 301 11.98 -1.80 1.96
CA ILE A 301 11.49 -2.20 0.64
C ILE A 301 12.20 -3.49 0.25
N PRO A 302 11.60 -4.66 0.52
CA PRO A 302 12.19 -5.94 0.19
C PRO A 302 12.67 -6.01 -1.26
N GLY A 303 13.88 -6.54 -1.44
CA GLY A 303 14.42 -6.78 -2.78
C GLY A 303 14.85 -5.56 -3.57
N VAL A 304 14.67 -4.35 -3.03
CA VAL A 304 15.03 -3.11 -3.71
C VAL A 304 16.44 -2.70 -3.28
N PRO A 305 17.41 -2.68 -4.20
CA PRO A 305 18.77 -2.27 -3.88
C PRO A 305 18.82 -0.78 -3.48
N LEU A 306 19.56 -0.51 -2.41
CA LEU A 306 19.95 0.85 -2.04
C LEU A 306 21.32 1.18 -2.65
N GLN A 307 21.42 2.30 -3.36
CA GLN A 307 22.68 2.73 -4.00
C GLN A 307 22.91 4.24 -3.84
N ASP A 308 24.16 4.65 -3.72
CA ASP A 308 24.50 6.07 -3.86
C ASP A 308 24.23 6.50 -5.31
N TRP A 309 23.39 7.52 -5.51
CA TRP A 309 23.08 8.03 -6.84
C TRP A 309 24.34 8.47 -7.59
N ARG A 310 25.43 8.81 -6.88
CA ARG A 310 26.74 9.15 -7.46
C ARG A 310 27.41 7.99 -8.18
N THR A 311 27.13 6.74 -7.82
CA THR A 311 27.71 5.56 -8.46
C THR A 311 26.83 4.99 -9.57
N VAL A 312 25.54 5.33 -9.62
CA VAL A 312 24.62 4.90 -10.67
C VAL A 312 24.97 5.55 -12.01
N SER A 313 25.18 4.75 -13.06
CA SER A 313 25.39 5.28 -14.42
C SER A 313 24.06 5.77 -15.03
N PRO A 314 24.01 6.94 -15.69
CA PRO A 314 22.80 7.38 -16.41
C PRO A 314 22.28 6.37 -17.44
N ASP A 315 23.17 5.63 -18.13
CA ASP A 315 22.77 4.63 -19.14
C ASP A 315 22.17 3.35 -18.52
N ALA A 316 22.32 3.18 -17.20
CA ALA A 316 21.78 2.04 -16.47
C ALA A 316 20.29 2.21 -16.09
N ILE A 317 19.71 3.40 -16.33
CA ILE A 317 18.34 3.73 -15.93
C ILE A 317 17.55 4.30 -17.10
N ASP A 318 16.25 4.03 -17.11
CA ASP A 318 15.30 4.51 -18.12
C ASP A 318 14.58 5.78 -17.62
N GLY A 319 14.48 5.98 -16.29
CA GLY A 319 13.83 7.14 -15.69
C GLY A 319 14.29 7.47 -14.27
N LEU A 320 14.18 8.74 -13.91
CA LEU A 320 14.45 9.27 -12.57
C LEU A 320 13.14 9.72 -11.90
N VAL A 321 12.88 9.24 -10.69
CA VAL A 321 11.76 9.70 -9.87
C VAL A 321 12.31 10.41 -8.64
N PHE A 322 11.96 11.67 -8.44
CA PHE A 322 12.22 12.39 -7.19
C PHE A 322 10.93 12.46 -6.38
N VAL A 323 10.96 12.01 -5.13
CA VAL A 323 9.78 11.99 -4.27
C VAL A 323 9.87 13.01 -3.15
N CYS A 324 8.72 13.57 -2.82
CA CYS A 324 8.51 14.42 -1.66
C CYS A 324 9.33 15.73 -1.65
N GLY A 325 9.14 16.51 -0.59
CA GLY A 325 9.89 17.74 -0.34
C GLY A 325 9.40 18.98 -1.11
N PRO A 326 9.69 20.17 -0.59
CA PRO A 326 9.66 21.39 -1.40
C PRO A 326 10.79 21.33 -2.42
N ILE A 327 10.54 21.76 -3.66
CA ILE A 327 11.56 21.84 -4.70
C ILE A 327 12.14 23.24 -4.69
N LEU A 328 13.42 23.32 -4.32
CA LEU A 328 14.10 24.59 -4.08
C LEU A 328 15.27 24.73 -5.05
N ALA A 329 15.38 25.91 -5.67
CA ALA A 329 16.56 26.28 -6.43
C ALA A 329 17.82 26.17 -5.54
N GLN A 330 18.92 25.71 -6.13
CA GLN A 330 20.24 25.60 -5.50
C GLN A 330 20.25 24.71 -4.25
N HIS A 331 19.32 23.77 -4.12
CA HIS A 331 19.36 22.79 -3.03
C HIS A 331 20.56 21.86 -3.20
N GLU A 332 21.32 21.63 -2.12
CA GLU A 332 22.59 20.87 -2.12
C GLU A 332 22.43 19.41 -2.57
N VAL A 333 21.32 18.77 -2.22
CA VAL A 333 20.98 17.40 -2.65
C VAL A 333 20.42 17.34 -4.08
N LEU A 334 19.37 18.12 -4.38
CA LEU A 334 18.63 17.98 -5.64
C LEU A 334 19.42 18.52 -6.85
N THR A 335 20.13 19.64 -6.70
CA THR A 335 20.81 20.29 -7.84
C THR A 335 21.85 19.37 -8.50
N PRO A 336 22.74 18.70 -7.75
CA PRO A 336 23.70 17.74 -8.33
C PRO A 336 23.04 16.51 -8.97
N ILE A 337 21.95 16.00 -8.39
CA ILE A 337 21.19 14.86 -8.95
C ILE A 337 20.64 15.23 -10.32
N ILE A 338 19.94 16.37 -10.42
CA ILE A 338 19.35 16.84 -11.69
C ILE A 338 20.45 17.08 -12.73
N ALA A 339 21.59 17.67 -12.33
CA ALA A 339 22.72 17.91 -13.23
C ALA A 339 23.31 16.60 -13.79
N LYS A 340 23.50 15.58 -12.96
CA LYS A 340 24.03 14.28 -13.38
C LYS A 340 23.09 13.55 -14.35
N PHE A 341 21.79 13.56 -14.06
CA PHE A 341 20.78 12.85 -14.85
C PHE A 341 20.04 13.78 -15.83
N ARG A 342 20.68 14.84 -16.32
CA ARG A 342 20.04 15.89 -17.12
C ARG A 342 19.29 15.38 -18.36
N ASN A 343 19.78 14.32 -19.00
CA ASN A 343 19.20 13.73 -20.21
C ASN A 343 18.24 12.56 -19.95
N ILE A 344 18.03 12.18 -18.68
CA ILE A 344 17.12 11.10 -18.32
C ILE A 344 15.71 11.67 -18.06
N PRO A 345 14.64 11.07 -18.60
CA PRO A 345 13.27 11.46 -18.26
C PRO A 345 13.05 11.47 -16.75
N LYS A 346 12.50 12.56 -16.22
CA LYS A 346 12.41 12.81 -14.78
C LYS A 346 11.03 13.24 -14.32
N CYS A 347 10.56 12.60 -13.25
CA CYS A 347 9.27 12.86 -12.62
C CYS A 347 9.44 13.35 -11.19
N GLY A 348 8.77 14.45 -10.84
CA GLY A 348 8.59 14.89 -9.45
C GLY A 348 7.27 14.36 -8.90
N CYS A 349 7.30 13.51 -7.88
CA CYS A 349 6.10 12.85 -7.33
C CYS A 349 5.86 13.21 -5.85
N GLY A 350 4.67 13.71 -5.54
CA GLY A 350 4.33 14.21 -4.21
C GLY A 350 5.17 15.43 -3.82
N VAL A 351 5.59 16.26 -4.79
CA VAL A 351 6.48 17.40 -4.54
C VAL A 351 5.67 18.69 -4.35
N SER A 352 6.24 19.68 -3.65
CA SER A 352 5.70 21.05 -3.59
C SER A 352 6.57 22.00 -4.43
N ILE A 353 5.97 22.69 -5.38
CA ILE A 353 6.64 23.74 -6.16
C ILE A 353 6.25 25.11 -5.58
N LEU A 354 7.25 25.93 -5.25
CA LEU A 354 7.00 27.31 -4.79
C LEU A 354 6.41 28.18 -5.89
N ALA A 355 5.72 29.25 -5.53
CA ALA A 355 5.15 30.19 -6.48
C ALA A 355 6.23 30.79 -7.42
N PRO A 356 5.93 31.06 -8.71
CA PRO A 356 6.93 31.52 -9.68
C PRO A 356 7.66 32.83 -9.34
N ASP A 357 7.06 33.67 -8.51
CA ASP A 357 7.64 34.93 -8.01
C ASP A 357 8.59 34.74 -6.82
N ASN A 358 8.64 33.54 -6.23
CA ASN A 358 9.57 33.23 -5.15
C ASN A 358 11.01 33.08 -5.71
N PRO A 359 12.03 33.76 -5.13
CA PRO A 359 13.42 33.64 -5.59
C PRO A 359 14.01 32.23 -5.56
N ARG A 360 13.42 31.31 -4.78
CA ARG A 360 13.82 29.91 -4.69
C ARG A 360 12.96 28.98 -5.55
N HIS A 361 12.06 29.51 -6.39
CA HIS A 361 11.27 28.74 -7.33
C HIS A 361 12.15 27.94 -8.30
N TRP A 362 11.82 26.66 -8.47
CA TRP A 362 12.46 25.80 -9.47
C TRP A 362 11.56 24.60 -9.80
N GLN A 363 11.42 24.28 -11.08
CA GLN A 363 10.76 23.06 -11.55
C GLN A 363 11.70 22.38 -12.56
N PRO A 364 12.36 21.26 -12.18
CA PRO A 364 13.28 20.55 -13.07
C PRO A 364 12.72 19.28 -13.70
N PHE A 365 11.41 19.02 -13.62
CA PHE A 365 10.84 17.71 -13.97
C PHE A 365 10.05 17.74 -15.27
N ASP A 366 10.25 16.73 -16.12
CA ASP A 366 9.50 16.53 -17.37
C ASP A 366 8.03 16.16 -17.09
N TYR A 367 7.79 15.52 -15.93
CA TYR A 367 6.45 15.14 -15.47
C TYR A 367 6.25 15.51 -14.00
N LEU A 368 5.10 16.10 -13.67
CA LEU A 368 4.86 16.66 -12.35
C LEU A 368 3.57 16.12 -11.73
N ILE A 369 3.72 15.38 -10.64
CA ILE A 369 2.65 14.94 -9.75
C ILE A 369 2.81 15.73 -8.45
N ALA A 370 2.49 17.02 -8.49
CA ALA A 370 2.70 17.93 -7.38
C ALA A 370 1.50 17.98 -6.43
N ARG A 371 1.77 17.95 -5.13
CA ARG A 371 0.74 18.24 -4.11
C ARG A 371 0.41 19.73 -4.03
N GLU A 372 1.28 20.58 -4.56
CA GLU A 372 1.15 22.03 -4.61
C GLU A 372 2.02 22.64 -5.71
N GLY A 373 1.55 23.75 -6.31
CA GLY A 373 2.30 24.52 -7.30
C GLY A 373 2.28 23.95 -8.72
N GLY A 374 1.51 22.89 -8.96
CA GLY A 374 1.18 22.38 -10.29
C GLY A 374 -0.23 22.77 -10.76
N PRO A 375 -0.57 22.57 -12.05
CA PRO A 375 -1.90 22.88 -12.60
C PRO A 375 -2.99 21.95 -12.07
N VAL A 376 -2.60 20.77 -11.57
CA VAL A 376 -3.46 19.80 -10.91
C VAL A 376 -2.87 19.52 -9.54
N ARG A 377 -3.74 19.46 -8.53
CA ARG A 377 -3.37 19.12 -7.16
C ARG A 377 -3.48 17.61 -6.94
N PHE A 378 -2.36 16.98 -6.59
CA PHE A 378 -2.30 15.55 -6.31
C PHE A 378 -2.29 15.26 -4.80
N GLY A 379 -2.77 14.08 -4.41
CA GLY A 379 -2.68 13.62 -3.02
C GLY A 379 -1.25 13.21 -2.65
N ASP A 380 -0.89 13.37 -1.39
CA ASP A 380 0.45 12.99 -0.91
C ASP A 380 0.60 11.48 -0.78
N ILE A 381 1.68 10.93 -1.35
CA ILE A 381 1.88 9.49 -1.46
C ILE A 381 2.36 8.82 -0.17
N ALA A 382 2.81 9.58 0.83
CA ALA A 382 3.14 9.03 2.15
C ALA A 382 1.92 8.37 2.82
N ALA A 383 0.71 8.76 2.40
CA ALA A 383 -0.55 8.17 2.82
C ALA A 383 -0.70 6.66 2.50
N LEU A 384 0.13 6.12 1.61
CA LEU A 384 0.11 4.71 1.21
C LEU A 384 1.40 3.97 1.55
N ALA A 385 2.26 4.57 2.37
CA ALA A 385 3.43 3.86 2.85
C ALA A 385 3.00 2.61 3.62
N PRO A 386 3.75 1.49 3.51
CA PRO A 386 3.42 0.27 4.23
C PRO A 386 3.26 0.55 5.73
N GLN A 387 2.03 0.47 6.24
CA GLN A 387 1.76 0.80 7.63
C GLN A 387 2.38 -0.27 8.54
N ARG A 388 3.03 0.20 9.60
CA ARG A 388 3.44 -0.64 10.73
C ARG A 388 2.65 -0.19 11.94
N ARG A 389 1.59 -0.93 12.28
CA ARG A 389 0.73 -0.53 13.40
C ARG A 389 1.38 -0.89 14.74
N PRO A 390 1.56 0.08 15.65
CA PRO A 390 1.95 -0.20 17.03
C PRO A 390 0.80 -0.87 17.80
N ARG A 391 1.17 -1.64 18.83
CA ARG A 391 0.25 -2.03 19.90
C ARG A 391 -0.07 -0.80 20.75
N THR A 392 -1.34 -0.45 20.89
CA THR A 392 -1.80 0.45 21.94
C THR A 392 -2.47 -0.38 23.03
N GLU A 393 -1.79 -0.49 24.16
CA GLU A 393 -2.44 -0.85 25.42
C GLU A 393 -3.17 0.40 25.95
N PRO A 394 -4.33 0.24 26.61
CA PRO A 394 -5.02 1.37 27.24
C PRO A 394 -4.10 2.05 28.26
N ARG A 395 -4.11 3.39 28.26
CA ARG A 395 -3.29 4.23 29.14
C ARG A 395 -4.18 5.12 30.01
N ASN A 396 -3.71 5.41 31.22
CA ASN A 396 -4.43 6.24 32.19
C ASN A 396 -4.12 7.74 32.09
N ARG A 397 -3.09 8.16 31.33
CA ARG A 397 -2.62 9.54 31.21
C ARG A 397 -2.72 10.03 29.77
N LEU A 398 -3.23 11.26 29.58
CA LEU A 398 -3.42 11.87 28.26
C LEU A 398 -2.07 12.23 27.63
N ARG A 399 -1.76 11.74 26.43
CA ARG A 399 -0.54 12.09 25.69
C ARG A 399 -0.88 13.06 24.56
N ILE A 400 -0.35 14.27 24.63
CA ILE A 400 -0.54 15.27 23.58
C ILE A 400 0.78 15.47 22.83
N GLY A 401 0.80 15.12 21.56
CA GLY A 401 1.97 15.28 20.70
C GLY A 401 2.10 16.71 20.21
N LEU A 402 3.31 17.27 20.29
CA LEU A 402 3.67 18.57 19.71
C LEU A 402 4.70 18.35 18.60
N CYS A 403 4.27 18.48 17.34
CA CYS A 403 5.07 18.18 16.15
C CYS A 403 5.26 19.45 15.29
N LEU A 404 6.25 20.27 15.64
CA LEU A 404 6.46 21.58 15.01
C LEU A 404 7.61 21.56 13.98
N ARG A 405 7.51 22.43 12.97
CA ARG A 405 8.53 22.55 11.91
C ARG A 405 9.73 23.41 12.31
N GLY A 406 9.57 24.33 13.25
CA GLY A 406 10.56 25.36 13.56
C GLY A 406 10.71 26.39 12.43
N ALA A 407 11.83 27.12 12.41
CA ALA A 407 12.07 28.18 11.43
C ALA A 407 12.03 27.67 9.96
N GLN A 408 11.41 28.47 9.09
CA GLN A 408 11.25 28.21 7.66
C GLN A 408 11.57 29.46 6.82
N ILE A 409 12.85 29.84 6.81
CA ILE A 409 13.34 31.05 6.16
C ILE A 409 13.10 31.05 4.64
N GLU A 410 12.88 29.89 4.03
CA GLU A 410 12.60 29.74 2.60
C GLU A 410 11.26 30.39 2.15
N TYR A 411 10.36 30.70 3.09
CA TYR A 411 9.13 31.46 2.86
C TYR A 411 9.28 32.96 3.18
N GLY A 412 10.49 33.42 3.51
CA GLY A 412 10.80 34.76 4.00
C GLY A 412 10.78 34.83 5.53
N ALA A 413 11.84 35.36 6.13
CA ALA A 413 12.01 35.39 7.59
C ALA A 413 10.85 36.09 8.33
N GLN A 414 10.31 37.17 7.75
CA GLN A 414 9.17 37.93 8.26
C GLN A 414 7.82 37.21 8.17
N ASN A 415 7.74 36.15 7.35
CA ASN A 415 6.54 35.35 7.15
C ASN A 415 6.56 34.05 7.98
N ALA A 416 7.71 33.65 8.52
CA ALA A 416 7.89 32.41 9.28
C ALA A 416 7.69 32.65 10.78
N LEU A 417 6.52 32.28 11.31
CA LEU A 417 6.07 32.60 12.67
C LEU A 417 6.39 31.48 13.67
N ALA A 418 7.61 30.93 13.62
CA ALA A 418 7.94 29.69 14.34
C ALA A 418 7.78 29.80 15.86
N GLN A 419 8.18 30.94 16.44
CA GLN A 419 8.10 31.15 17.89
C GLN A 419 6.65 31.34 18.34
N GLU A 420 5.89 32.12 17.57
CA GLU A 420 4.47 32.37 17.81
C GLU A 420 3.66 31.08 17.69
N THR A 421 3.98 30.23 16.71
CA THR A 421 3.35 28.91 16.55
C THR A 421 3.63 28.00 17.74
N GLU A 422 4.84 28.02 18.30
CA GLU A 422 5.14 27.24 19.51
C GLU A 422 4.34 27.73 20.71
N THR A 423 4.30 29.05 20.94
CA THR A 423 3.51 29.64 22.02
C THR A 423 2.03 29.30 21.88
N LEU A 424 1.47 29.45 20.67
CA LEU A 424 0.08 29.11 20.37
C LEU A 424 -0.19 27.61 20.58
N GLY A 425 0.69 26.74 20.11
CA GLY A 425 0.57 25.29 20.28
C GLY A 425 0.51 24.89 21.75
N ARG A 426 1.41 25.43 22.58
CA ARG A 426 1.40 25.18 24.04
C ARG A 426 0.15 25.71 24.73
N ALA A 427 -0.36 26.89 24.33
CA ALA A 427 -1.61 27.42 24.85
C ALA A 427 -2.83 26.55 24.48
N ILE A 428 -2.87 26.03 23.25
CA ILE A 428 -3.91 25.08 22.81
C ILE A 428 -3.85 23.79 23.62
N ILE A 429 -2.65 23.24 23.86
CA ILE A 429 -2.45 22.05 24.70
C ILE A 429 -3.05 22.26 26.10
N GLN A 430 -2.72 23.37 26.76
CA GLN A 430 -3.23 23.68 28.09
C GLN A 430 -4.77 23.73 28.11
N LYS A 431 -5.37 24.36 27.09
CA LYS A 431 -6.82 24.48 26.97
C LYS A 431 -7.51 23.15 26.67
N ILE A 432 -6.89 22.30 25.85
CA ILE A 432 -7.38 20.95 25.57
C ILE A 432 -7.29 20.08 26.83
N ALA A 433 -6.15 20.09 27.53
CA ALA A 433 -5.93 19.26 28.69
C ALA A 433 -6.92 19.59 29.83
N GLY A 434 -7.15 20.88 30.09
CA GLY A 434 -7.94 21.32 31.25
C GLY A 434 -7.29 20.84 32.54
N ASP A 435 -8.09 20.27 33.44
CA ASP A 435 -7.61 19.73 34.73
C ASP A 435 -7.11 18.28 34.68
N ARG A 436 -7.08 17.66 33.48
CA ARG A 436 -6.66 16.26 33.31
C ARG A 436 -5.15 16.12 33.48
N ASP A 437 -4.69 14.98 33.99
CA ASP A 437 -3.26 14.63 33.92
C ASP A 437 -2.86 14.35 32.47
N TYR A 438 -1.81 15.05 32.01
CA TYR A 438 -1.30 14.96 30.65
C TYR A 438 0.22 15.03 30.60
N GLU A 439 0.79 14.45 29.53
CA GLU A 439 2.18 14.66 29.12
C GLU A 439 2.24 15.27 27.73
N ILE A 440 3.23 16.13 27.51
CA ILE A 440 3.57 16.66 26.18
C ILE A 440 4.69 15.79 25.61
N VAL A 441 4.45 15.24 24.42
CA VAL A 441 5.46 14.49 23.67
C VAL A 441 5.95 15.39 22.54
N GLU A 442 7.17 15.91 22.64
CA GLU A 442 7.80 16.68 21.57
C GLU A 442 8.26 15.73 20.46
N ILE A 443 7.80 15.94 19.23
CA ILE A 443 8.03 15.03 18.10
C ILE A 443 8.86 15.71 17.02
N GLU A 444 10.10 15.24 16.85
CA GLU A 444 10.96 15.59 15.72
C GLU A 444 10.80 14.55 14.60
N THR A 445 10.41 15.00 13.41
CA THR A 445 10.21 14.11 12.25
C THR A 445 11.45 13.99 11.37
N HIS A 446 12.50 14.76 11.62
CA HIS A 446 13.78 14.63 10.94
C HIS A 446 14.57 13.44 11.48
N LEU A 447 14.96 12.50 10.62
CA LEU A 447 15.53 11.20 11.00
C LEU A 447 16.79 11.34 11.87
N VAL A 448 17.71 12.23 11.48
CA VAL A 448 18.96 12.42 12.25
C VAL A 448 18.74 13.19 13.55
N ARG A 449 17.90 14.24 13.54
CA ARG A 449 17.70 15.10 14.72
C ARG A 449 16.86 14.42 15.80
N SER A 450 15.96 13.51 15.42
CA SER A 450 15.19 12.71 16.39
C SER A 450 16.03 11.64 17.08
N GLY A 451 17.15 11.23 16.48
CA GLY A 451 17.90 10.05 16.92
C GLY A 451 17.14 8.72 16.68
N LEU A 452 16.05 8.75 15.93
CA LEU A 452 15.17 7.61 15.68
C LEU A 452 15.01 7.35 14.17
N GLY A 453 14.83 6.07 13.81
CA GLY A 453 14.35 5.72 12.47
C GLY A 453 12.88 6.10 12.26
N ALA A 454 12.41 6.07 11.02
CA ALA A 454 11.04 6.42 10.65
C ALA A 454 9.98 5.71 11.53
N ASP A 455 10.14 4.41 11.79
CA ASP A 455 9.20 3.65 12.62
C ASP A 455 9.14 4.14 14.07
N GLY A 456 10.28 4.57 14.62
CA GLY A 456 10.34 5.11 15.98
C GLY A 456 9.61 6.45 16.09
N ILE A 457 9.80 7.32 15.09
CA ILE A 457 9.10 8.62 15.01
C ILE A 457 7.61 8.40 14.81
N GLU A 458 7.22 7.52 13.87
CA GLU A 458 5.82 7.23 13.61
C GLU A 458 5.14 6.62 14.84
N ARG A 459 5.83 5.76 15.59
CA ARG A 459 5.32 5.23 16.84
C ARG A 459 5.07 6.32 17.89
N GLN A 460 5.93 7.33 17.98
CA GLN A 460 5.69 8.47 18.87
C GLN A 460 4.42 9.23 18.49
N LEU A 461 4.16 9.41 17.19
CA LEU A 461 2.93 10.03 16.69
C LEU A 461 1.70 9.19 17.07
N VAL A 462 1.70 7.91 16.74
CA VAL A 462 0.56 6.99 16.96
C VAL A 462 0.25 6.79 18.45
N ASP A 463 1.26 6.89 19.30
CA ASP A 463 1.11 6.76 20.74
C ASP A 463 0.43 7.98 21.41
N CYS A 464 0.13 9.04 20.65
CA CYS A 464 -0.54 10.24 21.13
C CYS A 464 -2.07 10.15 20.98
N ASP A 465 -2.79 10.70 21.96
CA ASP A 465 -4.25 10.80 21.92
C ASP A 465 -4.71 11.98 21.04
N ILE A 466 -3.91 13.05 21.00
CA ILE A 466 -4.16 14.27 20.22
C ILE A 466 -2.82 14.76 19.67
N LEU A 467 -2.81 15.27 18.44
CA LEU A 467 -1.63 15.87 17.82
C LEU A 467 -1.83 17.36 17.53
N ILE A 468 -0.89 18.19 17.96
CA ILE A 468 -0.77 19.59 17.54
C ILE A 468 0.44 19.69 16.60
N THR A 469 0.26 20.18 15.38
CA THR A 469 1.34 20.15 14.39
C THR A 469 1.39 21.36 13.47
N SER A 470 2.61 21.84 13.18
CA SER A 470 2.89 22.75 12.07
C SER A 470 3.69 22.08 10.94
N ARG A 471 3.77 20.74 10.98
CA ARG A 471 4.37 19.93 9.91
C ARG A 471 3.29 19.32 9.04
N PHE A 472 3.45 19.48 7.73
CA PHE A 472 2.58 18.85 6.73
C PHE A 472 2.45 17.34 6.97
N HIS A 473 3.57 16.61 7.08
CA HIS A 473 3.51 15.18 7.36
C HIS A 473 3.02 14.84 8.77
N GLY A 474 3.15 15.74 9.75
CA GLY A 474 2.49 15.54 11.05
C GLY A 474 0.96 15.44 10.87
N ALA A 475 0.38 16.33 10.06
CA ALA A 475 -1.04 16.30 9.73
C ALA A 475 -1.42 15.06 8.90
N ILE A 476 -0.63 14.71 7.89
CA ILE A 476 -0.87 13.50 7.08
C ILE A 476 -0.86 12.25 7.96
N PHE A 477 0.14 12.05 8.83
CA PHE A 477 0.18 10.88 9.72
C PHE A 477 -0.93 10.89 10.77
N ALA A 478 -1.36 12.04 11.28
CA ALA A 478 -2.53 12.11 12.15
C ALA A 478 -3.80 11.64 11.42
N ILE A 479 -4.01 12.09 10.17
CA ILE A 479 -5.12 11.62 9.33
C ILE A 479 -5.05 10.10 9.13
N LEU A 480 -3.87 9.58 8.78
CA LEU A 480 -3.68 8.15 8.49
C LEU A 480 -3.91 7.25 9.70
N HIS A 481 -3.58 7.72 10.89
CA HIS A 481 -3.71 6.97 12.12
C HIS A 481 -4.99 7.33 12.90
N GLU A 482 -5.88 8.09 12.28
CA GLU A 482 -7.16 8.53 12.86
C GLU A 482 -6.99 9.24 14.21
N ILE A 483 -5.89 9.99 14.36
CA ILE A 483 -5.55 10.78 15.56
C ILE A 483 -6.20 12.16 15.43
N PRO A 484 -7.01 12.60 16.40
CA PRO A 484 -7.50 13.97 16.45
C PRO A 484 -6.34 14.97 16.35
N CYS A 485 -6.44 15.95 15.44
CA CYS A 485 -5.33 16.86 15.15
C CYS A 485 -5.75 18.31 15.00
N VAL A 486 -4.93 19.21 15.56
CA VAL A 486 -4.95 20.65 15.28
C VAL A 486 -3.72 21.00 14.45
N VAL A 487 -3.95 21.52 13.26
CA VAL A 487 -2.91 21.96 12.34
C VAL A 487 -2.70 23.47 12.49
N LEU A 488 -1.45 23.88 12.66
CA LEU A 488 -1.05 25.28 12.80
C LEU A 488 -0.29 25.71 11.54
N ASP A 489 -0.88 26.58 10.73
CA ASP A 489 -0.13 27.19 9.64
C ASP A 489 0.77 28.29 10.22
N GLN A 490 2.08 28.02 10.17
CA GLN A 490 3.11 28.93 10.67
C GLN A 490 3.59 29.94 9.62
N ILE A 491 3.08 29.85 8.38
CA ILE A 491 3.39 30.81 7.32
C ILE A 491 2.26 31.83 7.24
N ARG A 492 2.62 33.11 7.41
CA ARG A 492 1.70 34.25 7.39
C ARG A 492 0.74 34.19 6.20
N GLY A 493 -0.54 34.50 6.43
CA GLY A 493 -1.58 34.49 5.40
C GLY A 493 -2.02 33.10 4.93
N GLY A 494 -1.68 32.03 5.65
CA GLY A 494 -2.03 30.67 5.26
C GLY A 494 -1.19 30.13 4.10
N GLY A 495 0.04 30.64 3.97
CA GLY A 495 0.90 30.42 2.80
C GLY A 495 1.48 29.02 2.68
N LYS A 496 1.08 28.05 3.52
CA LYS A 496 1.58 26.69 3.43
C LYS A 496 0.53 25.64 3.80
N LEU A 497 0.24 25.43 5.09
CA LEU A 497 -0.64 24.34 5.50
C LEU A 497 -2.11 24.61 5.19
N THR A 498 -2.57 25.85 5.29
CA THR A 498 -3.91 26.23 4.85
C THR A 498 -4.03 26.04 3.35
N ALA A 499 -3.04 26.46 2.55
CA ALA A 499 -3.00 26.17 1.12
C ALA A 499 -2.98 24.64 0.85
N LEU A 500 -2.18 23.87 1.59
CA LEU A 500 -1.96 22.43 1.40
C LEU A 500 -3.03 21.50 1.96
N LEU A 501 -3.87 21.95 2.88
CA LEU A 501 -4.82 21.09 3.59
C LEU A 501 -6.20 21.74 3.79
N GLY A 502 -6.37 23.03 3.48
CA GLY A 502 -7.61 23.79 3.73
C GLY A 502 -8.85 23.27 3.02
N ASP A 503 -8.68 22.54 1.91
CA ASP A 503 -9.78 21.92 1.18
C ASP A 503 -10.24 20.58 1.79
N ILE A 504 -9.56 20.08 2.83
CA ILE A 504 -9.90 18.82 3.49
C ILE A 504 -11.01 19.08 4.53
N PRO A 505 -12.27 18.67 4.26
CA PRO A 505 -13.38 18.99 5.15
C PRO A 505 -13.22 18.28 6.50
N GLY A 506 -13.40 19.03 7.60
CA GLY A 506 -13.32 18.47 8.95
C GLY A 506 -11.90 18.35 9.53
N LEU A 507 -10.88 18.79 8.81
CA LEU A 507 -9.54 18.98 9.37
C LEU A 507 -9.43 20.37 10.02
N SER A 508 -9.08 20.40 11.29
CA SER A 508 -8.92 21.65 12.03
C SER A 508 -7.59 22.33 11.71
N ILE A 509 -7.63 23.47 10.99
CA ILE A 509 -6.45 24.26 10.62
C ILE A 509 -6.62 25.69 11.15
N LEU A 510 -5.55 26.23 11.74
CA LEU A 510 -5.50 27.58 12.27
C LEU A 510 -4.26 28.32 11.76
N GLY A 511 -4.44 29.50 11.17
CA GLY A 511 -3.33 30.39 10.84
C GLY A 511 -2.77 31.05 12.10
N THR A 512 -1.46 30.95 12.32
CA THR A 512 -0.81 31.44 13.55
C THR A 512 -0.99 32.95 13.73
N ASP A 513 -0.90 33.72 12.64
CA ASP A 513 -1.10 35.18 12.62
C ASP A 513 -2.55 35.62 12.81
N GLN A 514 -3.50 34.71 12.60
CA GLN A 514 -4.92 35.00 12.68
C GLN A 514 -5.57 34.44 13.95
N ALA A 515 -4.83 33.68 14.77
CA ALA A 515 -5.36 32.95 15.91
C ALA A 515 -5.89 33.84 17.04
N THR A 516 -7.21 34.00 17.12
CA THR A 516 -7.89 34.62 18.26
C THR A 516 -8.32 33.57 19.30
N ILE A 517 -8.62 34.02 20.53
CA ILE A 517 -9.16 33.16 21.59
C ILE A 517 -10.45 32.44 21.14
N SER A 518 -11.30 33.13 20.35
CA SER A 518 -12.53 32.55 19.81
C SER A 518 -12.24 31.40 18.84
N GLN A 519 -11.39 31.64 17.84
CA GLN A 519 -11.05 30.60 16.85
C GLN A 519 -10.36 29.39 17.50
N VAL A 520 -9.53 29.61 18.52
CA VAL A 520 -8.96 28.52 19.31
C VAL A 520 -10.06 27.72 20.02
N SER A 521 -11.05 28.38 20.62
CA SER A 521 -12.22 27.67 21.21
C SER A 521 -12.98 26.87 20.15
N ASP A 522 -13.22 27.45 18.98
CA ASP A 522 -14.00 26.83 17.90
C ASP A 522 -13.29 25.56 17.39
N VAL A 523 -11.99 25.64 17.15
CA VAL A 523 -11.17 24.50 16.71
C VAL A 523 -11.16 23.37 17.75
N ILE A 524 -11.07 23.69 19.04
CA ILE A 524 -11.16 22.69 20.12
C ILE A 524 -12.57 22.09 20.19
N GLY A 525 -13.61 22.90 19.99
CA GLY A 525 -14.99 22.44 19.91
C GLY A 525 -15.20 21.44 18.77
N LEU A 526 -14.70 21.76 17.58
CA LEU A 526 -14.72 20.87 16.41
C LEU A 526 -13.96 19.57 16.67
N LEU A 527 -12.76 19.67 17.26
CA LEU A 527 -11.95 18.51 17.62
C LEU A 527 -12.70 17.55 18.55
N ASN A 528 -13.39 18.09 19.57
CA ASN A 528 -14.16 17.30 20.53
C ASN A 528 -15.45 16.69 19.93
N GLN A 529 -16.01 17.29 18.89
CA GLN A 529 -17.19 16.79 18.18
C GLN A 529 -16.83 15.76 17.10
N GLN A 530 -15.56 15.70 16.68
CA GLN A 530 -15.11 14.81 15.63
C GLN A 530 -15.24 13.34 16.05
N THR A 531 -16.07 12.59 15.33
CA THR A 531 -16.31 11.17 15.61
C THR A 531 -15.20 10.30 15.00
N ALA A 532 -15.15 9.02 15.41
CA ALA A 532 -14.28 8.04 14.75
C ALA A 532 -14.63 7.86 13.26
N ALA A 533 -15.92 7.96 12.89
CA ALA A 533 -16.36 7.89 11.50
C ALA A 533 -15.84 9.07 10.67
N ASP A 534 -15.83 10.28 11.24
CA ASP A 534 -15.29 11.47 10.56
C ASP A 534 -13.79 11.32 10.30
N ARG A 535 -13.02 10.86 11.30
CA ARG A 535 -11.58 10.62 11.15
C ARG A 535 -11.28 9.52 10.13
N ARG A 536 -12.09 8.47 10.10
CA ARG A 536 -11.98 7.44 9.06
C ARG A 536 -12.27 7.98 7.67
N CYS A 537 -13.26 8.85 7.52
CA CYS A 537 -13.56 9.51 6.25
C CYS A 537 -12.36 10.33 5.75
N LEU A 538 -11.70 11.09 6.65
CA LEU A 538 -10.46 11.81 6.36
C LEU A 538 -9.37 10.87 5.85
N ARG A 539 -9.12 9.76 6.56
CA ARG A 539 -8.14 8.74 6.17
C ARG A 539 -8.42 8.19 4.78
N MET A 540 -9.66 7.73 4.54
CA MET A 540 -10.06 7.16 3.25
C MET A 540 -9.91 8.16 2.10
N GLY A 541 -10.22 9.44 2.33
CA GLY A 541 -10.01 10.51 1.37
C GLY A 541 -8.54 10.70 1.00
N ALA A 542 -7.66 10.76 2.01
CA ALA A 542 -6.22 10.88 1.82
C ALA A 542 -5.63 9.66 1.07
N GLU A 543 -5.97 8.44 1.49
CA GLU A 543 -5.56 7.21 0.81
C GLU A 543 -6.03 7.18 -0.65
N THR A 544 -7.28 7.59 -0.92
CA THR A 544 -7.83 7.64 -2.28
C THR A 544 -7.08 8.62 -3.18
N ALA A 545 -6.80 9.82 -2.67
CA ALA A 545 -6.04 10.83 -3.39
C ALA A 545 -4.61 10.36 -3.69
N ALA A 546 -3.96 9.71 -2.72
CA ALA A 546 -2.64 9.12 -2.87
C ALA A 546 -2.61 7.96 -3.89
N ARG A 547 -3.64 7.10 -3.91
CA ARG A 547 -3.76 5.99 -4.87
C ARG A 547 -3.82 6.53 -6.29
N ARG A 548 -4.55 7.64 -6.48
CA ARG A 548 -4.62 8.36 -7.75
C ARG A 548 -3.24 8.86 -8.16
N SER A 549 -2.50 9.53 -7.26
CA SER A 549 -1.13 10.01 -7.51
C SER A 549 -0.18 8.89 -7.95
N LEU A 550 -0.17 7.74 -7.24
CA LEU A 550 0.64 6.58 -7.64
C LEU A 550 0.16 5.95 -8.96
N GLY A 551 -1.13 6.06 -9.29
CA GLY A 551 -1.66 5.68 -10.59
C GLY A 551 -1.02 6.48 -11.74
N PHE A 552 -0.89 7.79 -11.59
CA PHE A 552 -0.20 8.65 -12.57
C PHE A 552 1.29 8.36 -12.64
N LEU A 553 1.95 8.08 -11.51
CA LEU A 553 3.36 7.70 -11.49
C LEU A 553 3.60 6.42 -12.31
N ARG A 554 2.78 5.38 -12.10
CA ARG A 554 2.85 4.14 -12.88
C ARG A 554 2.58 4.38 -14.36
N GLY A 555 1.57 5.19 -14.69
CA GLY A 555 1.23 5.55 -16.06
C GLY A 555 2.39 6.23 -16.79
N TRP A 556 3.08 7.17 -16.11
CA TRP A 556 4.26 7.82 -16.65
C TRP A 556 5.43 6.85 -16.86
N VAL A 557 5.75 6.00 -15.87
CA VAL A 557 6.83 5.01 -16.01
C VAL A 557 6.56 4.03 -17.14
N ASN A 558 5.30 3.62 -17.33
CA ASN A 558 4.90 2.74 -18.43
C ASN A 558 5.06 3.37 -19.82
N GLY A 559 5.07 4.71 -19.90
CA GLY A 559 5.20 5.46 -21.15
C GLY A 559 6.64 5.88 -21.48
N LEU A 560 7.62 5.61 -20.60
CA LEU A 560 9.05 5.64 -20.95
C LEU A 560 9.36 4.56 -21.98
#